data_AF-F8WVK2-F1
#
_entry.id   AF-F8WVK2-F1
#
_cell.length_a   1.000
_cell.length_b   1.000
_cell.length_c   1.000
_cell.angle_alpha   90.00
_cell.angle_beta   90.00
_cell.angle_gamma   90.00
#
_symmetry.space_group_name_H-M   'P 1'
#
loop_
_entity.id
_entity.type
_entity.pdbx_description
1 polymer ?
#
loop_
_entity_poly.entity_id
_entity_poly.type
_entity_poly.pdbx_seq_one_letter_code
_entity_poly.pdbx_strand_id
1 'polypeptide(L)'
;MAKYTERLAEKIVSLIEEDTYSITEICKHLKITRKSFYEWRDKKPEFRKAIEAAMESRDEALAITARRSLKKKLEGYTLTEIRTTYVPDKDNPDKLVLKTRVVRQKEYAPDTHAIRLVLSHNETKEEEDKEHSQPLTIIVQDPKTKDSLNELREKLMNNAPFEKKIEREEIVSEPTERVSDSDNLQDVQIEDEGETVTQEKEESEYVFIRDYCLPPPHLYRKVKRSEVKEGDIIRPY
;
A
#
# COMPACT_ATOMS: atom_id res chain seq x y z
N MET A 1 29.79 -30.54 14.33
CA MET A 1 29.29 -29.14 14.37
C MET A 1 29.92 -28.40 13.21
N ALA A 2 29.14 -27.68 12.41
CA ALA A 2 29.69 -26.82 11.36
C ALA A 2 30.55 -25.73 12.01
N LYS A 3 31.68 -25.40 11.39
CA LYS A 3 32.55 -24.31 11.86
C LYS A 3 32.02 -22.99 11.28
N TYR A 4 31.97 -21.96 12.11
CA TYR A 4 31.65 -20.62 11.63
C TYR A 4 32.72 -20.18 10.61
N THR A 5 32.26 -19.73 9.45
CA THR A 5 33.11 -19.16 8.40
C THR A 5 32.45 -17.87 7.93
N GLU A 6 33.21 -16.80 7.72
CA GLU A 6 32.69 -15.49 7.30
C GLU A 6 31.92 -15.58 5.98
N ARG A 7 32.44 -16.31 5.00
CA ARG A 7 31.74 -16.60 3.72
C ARG A 7 30.37 -17.25 3.91
N LEU A 8 30.22 -18.05 4.97
CA LEU A 8 28.95 -18.72 5.28
C LEU A 8 27.99 -17.70 5.93
N ALA A 9 28.49 -16.87 6.83
CA ALA A 9 27.72 -15.78 7.43
C ALA A 9 27.20 -14.79 6.37
N GLU A 10 28.06 -14.33 5.46
CA GLU A 10 27.69 -13.46 4.33
C GLU A 10 26.61 -14.11 3.45
N LYS A 11 26.77 -15.40 3.14
CA LYS A 11 25.77 -16.13 2.36
C LYS A 11 24.42 -16.22 3.08
N ILE A 12 24.41 -16.39 4.41
CA ILE A 12 23.17 -16.37 5.20
C ILE A 12 22.51 -14.98 5.13
N VAL A 13 23.28 -13.91 5.26
CA VAL A 13 22.81 -12.52 5.18
C VAL A 13 22.16 -12.26 3.80
N SER A 14 22.84 -12.61 2.70
CA SER A 14 22.28 -12.46 1.35
C SER A 14 20.96 -13.21 1.14
N LEU A 15 20.83 -14.43 1.68
CA LEU A 15 19.60 -15.22 1.57
C LEU A 15 18.44 -14.64 2.39
N ILE A 16 18.74 -13.86 3.45
CA ILE A 16 17.73 -13.17 4.25
C ILE A 16 17.27 -11.88 3.55
N GLU A 17 18.20 -11.15 2.93
CA GLU A 17 17.89 -9.95 2.13
C GLU A 17 16.98 -10.26 0.94
N GLU A 18 17.18 -11.42 0.29
CA GLU A 18 16.36 -11.86 -0.85
C GLU A 18 14.91 -12.29 -0.47
N ASP A 19 14.58 -12.47 0.81
CA ASP A 19 13.27 -12.95 1.33
C ASP A 19 12.75 -14.27 0.72
N THR A 20 13.63 -15.09 0.15
CA THR A 20 13.21 -16.32 -0.55
C THR A 20 13.03 -17.52 0.38
N TYR A 21 13.69 -17.51 1.54
CA TYR A 21 13.76 -18.65 2.44
C TYR A 21 13.59 -18.23 3.90
N SER A 22 12.84 -19.01 4.67
CA SER A 22 12.86 -18.90 6.12
C SER A 22 14.25 -19.26 6.68
N ILE A 23 14.61 -18.71 7.84
CA ILE A 23 15.85 -19.07 8.59
C ILE A 23 16.04 -20.59 8.67
N THR A 24 14.93 -21.33 8.72
CA THR A 24 14.94 -22.76 8.85
C THR A 24 15.28 -23.49 7.56
N GLU A 25 14.82 -22.98 6.43
CA GLU A 25 15.16 -23.47 5.09
C GLU A 25 16.59 -23.09 4.74
N ILE A 26 17.02 -21.88 5.11
CA ILE A 26 18.42 -21.45 5.00
C ILE A 26 19.34 -22.42 5.76
N CYS A 27 18.99 -22.76 7.01
CA CYS A 27 19.74 -23.74 7.79
C CYS A 27 19.80 -25.11 7.10
N LYS A 28 18.70 -25.60 6.52
CA LYS A 28 18.67 -26.88 5.78
C LYS A 28 19.53 -26.81 4.51
N HIS A 29 19.41 -25.73 3.75
CA HIS A 29 20.14 -25.52 2.49
C HIS A 29 21.65 -25.45 2.71
N LEU A 30 22.07 -24.80 3.78
CA LEU A 30 23.48 -24.66 4.17
C LEU A 30 23.98 -25.83 5.03
N LYS A 31 23.14 -26.84 5.29
CA LYS A 31 23.44 -28.01 6.14
C LYS A 31 23.93 -27.63 7.55
N ILE A 32 23.33 -26.58 8.12
CA ILE A 32 23.59 -26.09 9.48
C ILE A 32 22.41 -26.46 10.39
N THR A 33 22.71 -26.79 11.63
CA THR A 33 21.69 -26.95 12.67
C THR A 33 21.21 -25.58 13.16
N ARG A 34 19.90 -25.37 13.30
CA ARG A 34 19.33 -24.11 13.85
C ARG A 34 20.01 -23.66 15.15
N LYS A 35 20.35 -24.60 16.03
CA LYS A 35 21.06 -24.32 17.28
C LYS A 35 22.40 -23.61 17.04
N SER A 36 23.19 -24.07 16.07
CA SER A 36 24.47 -23.45 15.72
C SER A 36 24.30 -22.04 15.16
N PHE A 37 23.25 -21.79 14.38
CA PHE A 37 22.94 -20.44 13.88
C PHE A 37 22.66 -19.47 15.03
N TYR A 38 21.79 -19.82 15.98
CA TYR A 38 21.49 -18.97 17.12
C TYR A 38 22.71 -18.81 18.06
N GLU A 39 23.49 -19.87 18.27
CA GLU A 39 24.75 -19.77 19.01
C GLU A 39 25.74 -18.79 18.36
N TRP A 40 25.82 -18.73 17.03
CA TRP A 40 26.67 -17.76 16.33
C TRP A 40 26.15 -16.34 16.48
N ARG A 41 24.83 -16.15 16.40
CA ARG A 41 24.17 -14.86 16.65
C ARG A 41 24.42 -14.35 18.08
N ASP A 42 24.57 -15.25 19.04
CA ASP A 42 24.80 -14.88 20.44
C ASP A 42 26.27 -14.64 20.77
N LYS A 43 27.17 -15.44 20.19
CA LYS A 43 28.61 -15.32 20.41
C LYS A 43 29.26 -14.19 19.60
N LYS A 44 28.68 -13.77 18.48
CA LYS A 44 29.27 -12.77 17.57
C LYS A 44 28.30 -11.60 17.33
N PRO A 45 28.56 -10.41 17.91
CA PRO A 45 27.68 -9.26 17.73
C PRO A 45 27.70 -8.72 16.29
N GLU A 46 28.81 -8.86 15.55
CA GLU A 46 28.90 -8.47 14.14
C GLU A 46 27.92 -9.26 13.27
N PHE A 47 27.85 -10.59 13.48
CA PHE A 47 26.92 -11.43 12.76
C PHE A 47 25.47 -11.07 13.12
N ARG A 48 25.18 -10.78 14.39
CA ARG A 48 23.85 -10.33 14.81
C ARG A 48 23.44 -9.03 14.10
N LYS A 49 24.32 -8.02 14.10
CA LYS A 49 24.07 -6.74 13.42
C LYS A 49 23.84 -6.92 11.92
N ALA A 50 24.61 -7.78 11.27
CA ALA A 50 24.44 -8.06 9.84
C ALA A 50 23.07 -8.72 9.54
N ILE A 51 22.60 -9.61 10.41
CA ILE A 51 21.27 -10.23 10.27
C ILE A 51 20.15 -9.19 10.50
N GLU A 52 20.29 -8.33 11.50
CA GLU A 52 19.32 -7.26 11.77
C GLU A 52 19.24 -6.27 10.60
N ALA A 53 20.39 -5.84 10.06
CA ALA A 53 20.44 -4.98 8.88
C ALA A 53 19.83 -5.64 7.64
N ALA A 54 20.07 -6.94 7.42
CA ALA A 54 19.44 -7.68 6.33
C ALA A 54 17.92 -7.76 6.47
N MET A 55 17.41 -7.94 7.70
CA MET A 55 15.97 -7.95 7.95
C MET A 55 15.35 -6.57 7.72
N GLU A 56 16.03 -5.50 8.13
CA GLU A 56 15.58 -4.12 7.89
C GLU A 56 15.56 -3.81 6.39
N SER A 57 16.63 -4.14 5.65
CA SER A 57 16.70 -3.95 4.20
C SER A 57 15.59 -4.71 3.46
N ARG A 58 15.29 -5.94 3.90
CA ARG A 58 14.16 -6.71 3.41
C ARG A 58 12.83 -6.00 3.64
N ASP A 59 12.59 -5.51 4.85
CA ASP A 59 11.35 -4.83 5.21
C ASP A 59 11.18 -3.52 4.43
N GLU A 60 12.27 -2.78 4.20
CA GLU A 60 12.29 -1.61 3.33
C GLU A 60 11.95 -1.95 1.87
N ALA A 61 12.55 -3.00 1.32
CA ALA A 61 12.27 -3.46 -0.04
C ALA A 61 10.80 -3.90 -0.21
N LEU A 62 10.26 -4.58 0.80
CA LEU A 62 8.86 -4.98 0.85
C LEU A 62 7.95 -3.75 0.94
N ALA A 63 8.28 -2.77 1.78
CA ALA A 63 7.54 -1.51 1.89
C ALA A 63 7.55 -0.72 0.58
N ILE A 64 8.68 -0.66 -0.13
CA ILE A 64 8.78 -0.04 -1.46
C ILE A 64 7.88 -0.76 -2.46
N THR A 65 7.89 -2.10 -2.47
CA THR A 65 7.06 -2.91 -3.36
C THR A 65 5.57 -2.74 -3.05
N ALA A 66 5.20 -2.69 -1.77
CA ALA A 66 3.84 -2.41 -1.33
C ALA A 66 3.38 -1.02 -1.77
N ARG A 67 4.21 0.03 -1.60
CA ARG A 67 3.93 1.39 -2.08
C ARG A 67 3.74 1.44 -3.59
N ARG A 68 4.61 0.76 -4.36
CA ARG A 68 4.46 0.66 -5.83
C ARG A 68 3.17 -0.06 -6.23
N SER A 69 2.82 -1.13 -5.54
CA SER A 69 1.61 -1.89 -5.80
C SER A 69 0.35 -1.08 -5.46
N LEU A 70 0.39 -0.34 -4.35
CA LEU A 70 -0.66 0.59 -3.96
C LEU A 70 -0.81 1.71 -5.00
N LYS A 71 0.29 2.31 -5.46
CA LYS A 71 0.28 3.33 -6.52
C LYS A 71 -0.42 2.83 -7.79
N LYS A 72 -0.08 1.62 -8.25
CA LYS A 72 -0.75 0.98 -9.41
C LYS A 72 -2.26 0.80 -9.20
N LYS A 73 -2.69 0.51 -7.96
CA LYS A 73 -4.12 0.41 -7.64
C LYS A 73 -4.82 1.77 -7.62
N LEU A 74 -4.12 2.85 -7.27
CA LEU A 74 -4.68 4.21 -7.24
C LEU A 74 -4.78 4.83 -8.64
N GLU A 75 -3.83 4.55 -9.53
CA GLU A 75 -3.81 5.10 -10.89
C GLU A 75 -4.68 4.27 -11.86
N GLY A 76 -4.97 3.01 -11.51
CA GLY A 76 -5.47 2.04 -12.47
C GLY A 76 -4.31 1.47 -13.30
N TYR A 77 -4.50 0.29 -13.88
CA TYR A 77 -3.46 -0.34 -14.70
C TYR A 77 -4.04 -1.20 -15.82
N THR A 78 -3.30 -1.34 -16.90
CA THR A 78 -3.67 -2.22 -18.02
C THR A 78 -2.87 -3.52 -17.95
N LEU A 79 -3.57 -4.65 -18.04
CA LEU A 79 -2.99 -5.99 -18.06
C LEU A 79 -3.05 -6.52 -19.49
N THR A 80 -1.88 -6.80 -20.07
CA THR A 80 -1.79 -7.42 -21.39
C THR A 80 -1.56 -8.93 -21.24
N GLU A 81 -2.58 -9.72 -21.54
CA GLU A 81 -2.49 -11.18 -21.60
C GLU A 81 -2.08 -11.63 -23.00
N ILE A 82 -0.89 -12.21 -23.13
CA ILE A 82 -0.40 -12.78 -24.39
C ILE A 82 -0.54 -14.30 -24.34
N ARG A 83 -1.40 -14.85 -25.20
CA ARG A 83 -1.52 -16.30 -25.41
C ARG A 83 -0.85 -16.67 -26.72
N THR A 84 0.11 -17.58 -26.64
CA THR A 84 0.94 -18.00 -27.78
C THR A 84 0.75 -19.49 -28.00
N THR A 85 0.20 -19.88 -29.15
CA THR A 85 -0.02 -21.28 -29.52
C THR A 85 1.00 -21.69 -30.58
N TYR A 86 1.74 -22.75 -30.29
CA TYR A 86 2.73 -23.35 -31.18
C TYR A 86 2.19 -24.64 -31.78
N VAL A 87 2.49 -24.88 -33.06
CA VAL A 87 2.11 -26.11 -33.77
C VAL A 87 3.37 -26.66 -34.46
N PRO A 88 3.58 -27.99 -34.50
CA PRO A 88 4.69 -28.60 -35.22
C PRO A 88 4.67 -28.22 -36.70
N ASP A 89 5.85 -27.99 -37.27
CA ASP A 89 5.98 -27.65 -38.68
C ASP A 89 5.56 -28.83 -39.57
N LYS A 90 4.98 -28.54 -40.74
CA LYS A 90 4.52 -29.58 -41.66
C LYS A 90 5.68 -30.34 -42.30
N ASP A 91 6.82 -29.67 -42.45
CA ASP A 91 8.00 -30.21 -43.14
C ASP A 91 9.04 -30.78 -42.16
N ASN A 92 8.99 -30.43 -40.88
CA ASN A 92 9.88 -30.98 -39.87
C ASN A 92 9.20 -31.04 -38.47
N PRO A 93 8.74 -32.22 -38.01
CA PRO A 93 7.98 -32.34 -36.77
C PRO A 93 8.77 -31.99 -35.51
N ASP A 94 10.11 -31.93 -35.60
CA ASP A 94 10.98 -31.55 -34.49
C ASP A 94 11.02 -30.02 -34.24
N LYS A 95 10.46 -29.20 -35.14
CA LYS A 95 10.46 -27.74 -35.01
C LYS A 95 9.04 -27.21 -34.77
N LEU A 96 8.84 -26.53 -33.64
CA LEU A 96 7.59 -25.86 -33.31
C LEU A 96 7.54 -24.49 -33.99
N VAL A 97 6.50 -24.24 -34.80
CA VAL A 97 6.24 -22.96 -35.45
C VAL A 97 5.10 -22.24 -34.74
N LEU A 98 5.26 -20.92 -34.57
CA LEU A 98 4.25 -20.05 -33.99
C LEU A 98 3.02 -19.98 -34.90
N LYS A 99 1.88 -20.52 -34.46
CA LYS A 99 0.64 -20.49 -35.25
C LYS A 99 -0.20 -19.26 -34.97
N THR A 100 -0.34 -18.89 -33.70
CA THR A 100 -1.22 -17.77 -33.33
C THR A 100 -0.74 -17.13 -32.05
N ARG A 101 -0.67 -15.80 -32.06
CA ARG A 101 -0.45 -14.96 -30.88
C ARG A 101 -1.69 -14.10 -30.68
N VAL A 102 -2.42 -14.33 -29.60
CA VAL A 102 -3.59 -13.54 -29.21
C VAL A 102 -3.14 -12.62 -28.08
N VAL A 103 -3.26 -11.30 -28.28
CA VAL A 103 -2.97 -10.27 -27.28
C VAL A 103 -4.31 -9.71 -26.81
N ARG A 104 -4.62 -9.86 -25.51
CA ARG A 104 -5.81 -9.29 -24.88
C ARG A 104 -5.37 -8.22 -23.90
N GLN A 105 -5.90 -7.01 -24.03
CA GLN A 105 -5.67 -5.93 -23.09
C GLN A 105 -6.89 -5.80 -22.18
N LYS A 106 -6.68 -5.85 -20.87
CA LYS A 106 -7.71 -5.63 -19.86
C LYS A 106 -7.36 -4.38 -19.08
N GLU A 107 -8.31 -3.47 -18.97
CA GLU A 107 -8.12 -2.23 -18.21
C GLU A 107 -8.75 -2.39 -16.83
N TYR A 108 -8.00 -2.01 -15.79
CA TYR A 108 -8.47 -2.01 -14.41
C TYR A 108 -8.54 -0.58 -13.91
N ALA A 109 -9.75 -0.15 -13.55
CA ALA A 109 -9.98 1.15 -12.94
C ALA A 109 -9.30 1.26 -11.56
N PRO A 110 -9.06 2.48 -11.06
CA PRO A 110 -8.61 2.73 -9.71
C PRO A 110 -9.46 2.03 -8.64
N ASP A 111 -8.79 1.43 -7.65
CA ASP A 111 -9.43 0.75 -6.53
C ASP A 111 -9.95 1.78 -5.52
N THR A 112 -11.27 1.97 -5.48
CA THR A 112 -11.95 2.93 -4.58
C THR A 112 -11.69 2.64 -3.10
N HIS A 113 -11.51 1.37 -2.72
CA HIS A 113 -11.20 1.00 -1.35
C HIS A 113 -9.79 1.45 -0.98
N ALA A 114 -8.82 1.27 -1.88
CA ALA A 114 -7.45 1.72 -1.68
C ALA A 114 -7.37 3.24 -1.61
N ILE A 115 -8.09 3.96 -2.47
CA ILE A 115 -8.19 5.43 -2.44
C ILE A 115 -8.70 5.90 -1.08
N ARG A 116 -9.85 5.35 -0.62
CA ARG A 116 -10.44 5.72 0.67
C ARG A 116 -9.47 5.49 1.83
N LEU A 117 -8.78 4.35 1.85
CA LEU A 117 -7.83 4.02 2.91
C LEU A 117 -6.68 5.05 3.00
N VAL A 118 -6.14 5.45 1.84
CA VAL A 118 -5.04 6.43 1.78
C VAL A 118 -5.51 7.82 2.22
N LEU A 119 -6.69 8.24 1.76
CA LEU A 119 -7.28 9.52 2.18
C LEU A 119 -7.52 9.55 3.70
N SER A 120 -8.14 8.51 4.26
CA SER A 120 -8.40 8.42 5.70
C SER A 120 -7.12 8.45 6.55
N HIS A 121 -6.03 7.83 6.07
CA HIS A 121 -4.75 7.83 6.79
C HIS A 121 -4.07 9.19 6.81
N ASN A 122 -4.31 10.03 5.80
CA ASN A 122 -3.80 11.40 5.77
C ASN A 122 -4.66 12.32 6.63
N GLU A 123 -5.99 12.17 6.59
CA GLU A 123 -6.92 12.91 7.46
C GLU A 123 -6.59 12.71 8.95
N THR A 124 -6.35 11.47 9.39
CA THR A 124 -5.99 11.19 10.79
C THR A 124 -4.67 11.85 11.21
N LYS A 125 -3.68 11.91 10.30
CA LYS A 125 -2.41 12.60 10.59
C LYS A 125 -2.59 14.10 10.72
N GLU A 126 -3.38 14.71 9.83
CA GLU A 126 -3.68 16.13 9.92
C GLU A 126 -4.46 16.47 11.20
N GLU A 127 -5.31 15.57 11.68
CA GLU A 127 -6.00 15.70 12.97
C GLU A 127 -5.02 15.56 14.16
N GLU A 128 -4.16 14.55 14.17
CA GLU A 128 -3.11 14.38 15.19
C GLU A 128 -2.18 15.60 15.25
N ASP A 129 -1.75 16.12 14.10
CA ASP A 129 -0.89 17.30 14.01
C ASP A 129 -1.61 18.56 14.55
N LYS A 130 -2.92 18.69 14.29
CA LYS A 130 -3.74 19.78 14.84
C LYS A 130 -3.91 19.63 16.36
N GLU A 131 -4.17 18.43 16.86
CA GLU A 131 -4.31 18.17 18.31
C GLU A 131 -3.00 18.40 19.06
N HIS A 132 -1.86 17.98 18.52
CA HIS A 132 -0.54 18.21 19.11
C HIS A 132 -0.05 19.65 19.02
N SER A 133 -0.58 20.44 18.08
CA SER A 133 -0.31 21.88 17.98
C SER A 133 -1.06 22.71 19.03
N GLN A 134 -2.13 22.16 19.63
CA GLN A 134 -2.87 22.86 20.68
C GLN A 134 -2.07 22.81 21.99
N PRO A 135 -1.68 23.96 22.57
CA PRO A 135 -0.99 23.95 23.85
C PRO A 135 -1.91 23.33 24.91
N LEU A 136 -1.39 22.32 25.61
CA LEU A 136 -2.05 21.70 26.76
C LEU A 136 -2.47 22.79 27.74
N THR A 137 -3.77 23.13 27.72
CA THR A 137 -4.32 24.18 28.56
C THR A 137 -4.77 23.55 29.87
N ILE A 138 -3.95 23.69 30.90
CA ILE A 138 -4.31 23.26 32.26
C ILE A 138 -5.30 24.28 32.84
N ILE A 139 -6.57 23.93 32.88
CA ILE A 139 -7.61 24.76 33.51
C ILE A 139 -7.63 24.45 35.00
N VAL A 140 -7.14 25.38 35.81
CA VAL A 140 -7.16 25.28 37.26
C VAL A 140 -8.53 25.72 37.77
N GLN A 141 -9.28 24.81 38.39
CA GLN A 141 -10.63 25.07 38.90
C GLN A 141 -10.62 25.88 40.20
N ASP A 142 -9.61 25.71 41.05
CA ASP A 142 -9.51 26.40 42.34
C ASP A 142 -8.92 27.82 42.20
N PRO A 143 -9.62 28.86 42.70
CA PRO A 143 -9.20 30.25 42.49
C PRO A 143 -7.88 30.58 43.22
N LYS A 144 -7.69 30.07 44.43
CA LYS A 144 -6.46 30.31 45.22
C LYS A 144 -5.21 29.72 44.54
N THR A 145 -5.37 28.55 43.93
CA THR A 145 -4.29 27.85 43.21
C THR A 145 -3.96 28.55 41.90
N LYS A 146 -4.98 29.08 41.21
CA LYS A 146 -4.82 29.93 40.02
C LYS A 146 -4.01 31.18 40.30
N ASP A 147 -4.32 31.89 41.39
CA ASP A 147 -3.60 33.11 41.78
C ASP A 147 -2.13 32.82 42.12
N SER A 148 -1.88 31.73 42.85
CA SER A 148 -0.52 31.29 43.20
C SER A 148 0.32 30.94 41.96
N LEU A 149 -0.28 30.28 40.96
CA LEU A 149 0.39 29.94 39.70
C LEU A 149 0.65 31.18 38.83
N ASN A 150 -0.28 32.14 38.82
CA ASN A 150 -0.08 33.42 38.14
C ASN A 150 1.07 34.21 38.78
N GLU A 151 1.15 34.25 40.11
CA GLU A 151 2.24 34.91 40.82
C GLU A 151 3.60 34.25 40.52
N LEU A 152 3.65 32.91 40.44
CA LEU A 152 4.84 32.17 40.05
C LEU A 152 5.26 32.50 38.60
N ARG A 153 4.29 32.59 37.68
CA ARG A 153 4.51 32.95 36.27
C ARG A 153 5.12 34.34 36.15
N GLU A 154 4.58 35.33 36.86
CA GLU A 154 5.10 36.70 36.87
C GLU A 154 6.54 36.76 37.42
N LYS A 155 6.85 36.03 38.49
CA LYS A 155 8.21 35.97 39.06
C LYS A 155 9.23 35.33 38.10
N LEU A 156 8.82 34.34 37.32
CA LEU A 156 9.69 33.71 36.31
C LEU A 156 9.96 34.64 35.12
N MET A 157 8.95 35.41 34.69
CA MET A 157 9.10 36.38 33.60
C MET A 157 9.97 37.58 33.99
N ASN A 158 9.94 37.99 35.27
CA ASN A 158 10.70 39.14 35.77
C ASN A 158 12.16 38.83 36.13
N ASN A 159 12.55 37.55 36.23
CA ASN A 159 13.91 37.13 36.61
C ASN A 159 14.76 36.63 35.44
N ALA A 160 14.29 36.73 34.19
CA ALA A 160 15.06 36.31 33.02
C ALA A 160 16.16 37.33 32.66
N PRO A 161 17.45 36.95 32.52
CA PRO A 161 18.49 37.82 32.02
C PRO A 161 18.23 38.19 30.56
N PHE A 162 18.34 39.48 30.26
CA PHE A 162 18.28 40.07 28.93
C PHE A 162 19.27 39.43 27.95
N GLU A 163 18.75 38.82 26.86
CA GLU A 163 19.26 38.70 25.47
C GLU A 163 18.50 37.54 24.79
N LYS A 164 17.79 37.65 23.65
CA LYS A 164 17.84 38.52 22.47
C LYS A 164 16.42 38.90 22.03
N LYS A 165 16.31 40.12 21.50
CA LYS A 165 15.19 40.57 20.64
C LYS A 165 14.93 39.53 19.55
N ILE A 166 13.74 38.91 19.58
CA ILE A 166 13.06 38.51 18.36
C ILE A 166 12.13 39.68 18.07
N GLU A 167 12.45 40.40 17.01
CA GLU A 167 11.69 41.53 16.52
C GLU A 167 10.24 41.07 16.28
N ARG A 168 9.32 41.69 17.03
CA ARG A 168 7.91 41.73 16.65
C ARG A 168 7.85 42.64 15.44
N GLU A 169 7.93 42.08 14.24
CA GLU A 169 7.42 42.79 13.08
C GLU A 169 5.89 42.81 13.17
N GLU A 170 5.38 44.03 13.25
CA GLU A 170 3.97 44.37 13.19
C GLU A 170 3.39 43.89 11.85
N ILE A 171 2.45 42.95 11.89
CA ILE A 171 1.58 42.70 10.74
C ILE A 171 0.54 43.81 10.74
N VAL A 172 0.89 44.92 10.10
CA VAL A 172 -0.06 45.94 9.66
C VAL A 172 -0.71 45.46 8.36
N SER A 173 -2.01 45.30 8.43
CA SER A 173 -2.96 45.28 7.32
C SER A 173 -2.85 46.54 6.47
N GLU A 174 -2.66 46.44 5.14
CA GLU A 174 -3.69 46.68 4.08
C GLU A 174 -3.05 46.76 2.65
N PRO A 175 -3.85 46.83 1.56
CA PRO A 175 -3.71 45.99 0.36
C PRO A 175 -2.88 46.64 -0.76
N THR A 176 -2.67 45.94 -1.90
CA THR A 176 -2.93 46.42 -3.29
C THR A 176 -2.10 45.67 -4.36
N GLU A 177 -2.84 45.19 -5.37
CA GLU A 177 -2.52 45.02 -6.80
C GLU A 177 -1.68 43.87 -7.41
N ARG A 178 -2.12 43.61 -8.64
CA ARG A 178 -1.92 42.49 -9.56
C ARG A 178 -0.74 42.74 -10.49
N VAL A 179 -0.03 41.68 -10.89
CA VAL A 179 0.63 41.51 -12.21
C VAL A 179 0.72 39.99 -12.45
N SER A 180 -0.21 39.38 -13.20
CA SER A 180 -0.08 38.96 -14.62
C SER A 180 1.25 38.30 -15.00
N ASP A 181 1.17 37.03 -15.46
CA ASP A 181 1.96 36.36 -16.52
C ASP A 181 1.64 34.85 -16.39
N SER A 182 0.53 34.35 -16.96
CA SER A 182 0.39 33.78 -18.31
C SER A 182 1.58 32.94 -18.78
N ASP A 183 1.44 31.62 -18.72
CA ASP A 183 2.01 30.72 -19.74
C ASP A 183 1.19 29.42 -19.89
N ASN A 184 0.38 29.42 -20.95
CA ASN A 184 0.06 28.34 -21.89
C ASN A 184 -0.29 26.94 -21.37
N LEU A 185 -1.59 26.71 -21.15
CA LEU A 185 -2.24 25.44 -21.46
C LEU A 185 -2.72 25.50 -22.92
N GLN A 186 -2.17 24.65 -23.78
CA GLN A 186 -2.76 24.39 -25.09
C GLN A 186 -3.82 23.30 -24.94
N ASP A 187 -5.06 23.70 -25.18
CA ASP A 187 -6.20 22.84 -25.46
C ASP A 187 -5.87 21.94 -26.66
N VAL A 188 -5.88 20.62 -26.44
CA VAL A 188 -6.11 19.67 -27.53
C VAL A 188 -7.56 19.23 -27.40
N GLN A 189 -8.40 19.85 -28.22
CA GLN A 189 -9.74 19.37 -28.52
C GLN A 189 -9.58 18.00 -29.19
N ILE A 190 -9.97 16.93 -28.48
CA ILE A 190 -10.26 15.64 -29.10
C ILE A 190 -11.77 15.60 -29.23
N GLU A 191 -12.23 15.60 -30.48
CA GLU A 191 -13.63 15.48 -30.87
C GLU A 191 -14.18 14.14 -30.34
N ASP A 192 -15.21 14.22 -29.51
CA ASP A 192 -16.03 13.08 -29.09
C ASP A 192 -16.82 12.55 -30.31
N GLU A 193 -16.24 11.59 -31.03
CA GLU A 193 -17.04 10.69 -31.85
C GLU A 193 -17.66 9.63 -30.92
N GLY A 194 -18.88 9.92 -30.48
CA GLY A 194 -19.71 8.97 -29.75
C GLY A 194 -20.13 7.80 -30.64
N GLU A 195 -19.29 6.77 -30.74
CA GLU A 195 -19.74 5.44 -31.14
C GLU A 195 -20.47 4.78 -29.96
N THR A 196 -21.78 4.67 -30.09
CA THR A 196 -22.64 3.87 -29.21
C THR A 196 -22.33 2.39 -29.42
N VAL A 197 -21.28 1.89 -28.75
CA VAL A 197 -21.04 0.45 -28.66
C VAL A 197 -22.10 -0.15 -27.75
N THR A 198 -23.11 -0.74 -28.39
CA THR A 198 -24.12 -1.55 -27.73
C THR A 198 -23.41 -2.76 -27.12
N GLN A 199 -23.16 -2.71 -25.80
CA GLN A 199 -22.69 -3.88 -25.07
C GLN A 199 -23.84 -4.89 -25.05
N GLU A 200 -23.86 -5.82 -26.00
CA GLU A 200 -24.61 -7.06 -25.85
C GLU A 200 -24.02 -7.79 -24.64
N LYS A 201 -24.69 -7.61 -23.50
CA LYS A 201 -24.40 -8.29 -22.25
C LYS A 201 -24.71 -9.77 -22.52
N GLU A 202 -23.69 -10.55 -22.88
CA GLU A 202 -23.83 -12.01 -22.97
C GLU A 202 -24.29 -12.52 -21.60
N GLU A 203 -25.58 -12.77 -21.51
CA GLU A 203 -26.23 -13.23 -20.31
C GLU A 203 -25.74 -14.65 -20.01
N SER A 204 -25.13 -14.84 -18.84
CA SER A 204 -24.59 -16.14 -18.45
C SER A 204 -25.69 -17.21 -18.49
N GLU A 205 -25.44 -18.33 -19.16
CA GLU A 205 -26.38 -19.46 -19.33
C GLU A 205 -26.93 -20.00 -17.99
N TYR A 206 -26.20 -19.77 -16.89
CA TYR A 206 -26.54 -20.24 -15.55
C TYR A 206 -26.71 -19.08 -14.56
N VAL A 207 -27.66 -19.25 -13.64
CA VAL A 207 -28.04 -18.28 -12.62
C VAL A 207 -28.18 -18.98 -11.26
N PHE A 208 -27.88 -18.28 -10.16
CA PHE A 208 -28.03 -18.82 -8.81
C PHE A 208 -29.35 -18.37 -8.18
N ILE A 209 -30.20 -19.31 -7.80
CA ILE A 209 -31.53 -19.06 -7.21
C ILE A 209 -31.48 -19.37 -5.71
N ARG A 210 -32.13 -18.52 -4.90
CA ARG A 210 -32.21 -18.68 -3.45
C ARG A 210 -33.24 -19.77 -3.05
N ASP A 211 -32.78 -20.81 -2.35
CA ASP A 211 -33.63 -21.85 -1.78
C ASP A 211 -33.87 -21.58 -0.28
N TYR A 212 -35.12 -21.24 0.06
CA TYR A 212 -35.53 -20.88 1.44
C TYR A 212 -35.57 -22.06 2.43
N CYS A 213 -35.39 -23.29 1.94
CA CYS A 213 -35.42 -24.50 2.76
C CYS A 213 -34.04 -24.98 3.22
N LEU A 214 -32.95 -24.29 2.84
CA LEU A 214 -31.58 -24.72 3.15
C LEU A 214 -30.91 -23.82 4.20
N PRO A 215 -30.10 -24.39 5.11
CA PRO A 215 -29.35 -23.61 6.09
C PRO A 215 -28.32 -22.68 5.42
N PRO A 216 -27.88 -21.61 6.12
CA PRO A 216 -27.13 -20.48 5.57
C PRO A 216 -25.96 -20.76 4.59
N PRO A 217 -25.12 -21.81 4.76
CA PRO A 217 -24.02 -22.05 3.82
C PRO A 217 -24.46 -22.59 2.44
N HIS A 218 -25.74 -22.99 2.27
CA HIS A 218 -26.24 -23.64 1.05
C HIS A 218 -27.48 -22.97 0.47
N LEU A 219 -27.72 -21.70 0.80
CA LEU A 219 -28.92 -20.95 0.40
C LEU A 219 -29.11 -20.74 -1.11
N TYR A 220 -28.13 -21.07 -1.95
CA TYR A 220 -28.18 -20.80 -3.38
C TYR A 220 -27.82 -22.03 -4.22
N ARG A 221 -28.69 -22.39 -5.17
CA ARG A 221 -28.43 -23.46 -6.15
C ARG A 221 -28.20 -22.88 -7.55
N LYS A 222 -27.33 -23.53 -8.33
CA LYS A 222 -27.03 -23.15 -9.73
C LYS A 222 -28.05 -23.81 -10.66
N VAL A 223 -28.74 -23.02 -11.48
CA VAL A 223 -29.79 -23.48 -12.41
C VAL A 223 -29.58 -22.83 -13.78
N LYS A 224 -30.04 -23.47 -14.86
CA LYS A 224 -30.05 -22.86 -16.20
C LYS A 224 -31.07 -21.74 -16.27
N ARG A 225 -30.77 -20.67 -17.01
CA ARG A 225 -31.67 -19.51 -17.13
C ARG A 225 -33.03 -19.85 -17.75
N SER A 226 -33.10 -20.86 -18.61
CA SER A 226 -34.34 -21.39 -19.19
C SER A 226 -35.27 -22.09 -18.20
N GLU A 227 -34.77 -22.44 -17.01
CA GLU A 227 -35.49 -23.21 -15.99
C GLU A 227 -35.94 -22.35 -14.79
N VAL A 228 -35.67 -21.04 -14.83
CA VAL A 228 -36.09 -20.07 -13.80
C VAL A 228 -37.60 -19.87 -13.86
N LYS A 229 -38.28 -20.00 -12.72
CA LYS A 229 -39.73 -19.80 -12.61
C LYS A 229 -40.06 -18.38 -12.17
N GLU A 230 -41.24 -17.89 -12.54
CA GLU A 230 -41.75 -16.59 -12.12
C GLU A 230 -41.91 -16.56 -10.59
N GLY A 231 -41.07 -15.78 -9.90
CA GLY A 231 -40.99 -15.69 -8.43
C GLY A 231 -39.65 -16.13 -7.81
N ASP A 232 -38.73 -16.70 -8.60
CA ASP A 232 -37.40 -17.10 -8.12
C ASP A 232 -36.49 -15.87 -7.88
N ILE A 233 -35.91 -15.77 -6.68
CA ILE A 233 -34.94 -14.69 -6.37
C ILE A 233 -33.55 -15.10 -6.83
N ILE A 234 -33.10 -14.42 -7.89
CA ILE A 234 -31.75 -14.54 -8.44
C ILE A 234 -30.76 -13.79 -7.52
N ARG A 235 -29.61 -14.40 -7.24
CA ARG A 235 -28.52 -13.74 -6.52
C ARG A 235 -28.00 -12.56 -7.35
N PRO A 236 -28.04 -11.31 -6.85
CA PRO A 236 -27.42 -10.18 -7.55
C PRO A 236 -25.90 -10.39 -7.59
N TYR A 237 -25.31 -10.13 -8.75
CA TYR A 237 -23.85 -10.16 -8.98
C TYR A 237 -23.15 -8.99 -8.28
#